data_AF-A0A718F121-F1
#
_entry.id   AF-A0A718F121-F1
#
_cell.length_a   1.000
_cell.length_b   1.000
_cell.length_c   1.000
_cell.angle_alpha   90.00
_cell.angle_beta   90.00
_cell.angle_gamma   90.00
#
_symmetry.space_group_name_H-M   'P 1'
#
loop_
_entity.id
_entity.type
_entity.pdbx_description
1 polymer ?
#
loop_
_entity_poly.entity_id
_entity_poly.type
_entity_poly.pdbx_seq_one_letter_code
_entity_poly.pdbx_strand_id
1 'polypeptide(L)'
;MEFLSRQEGTRLETKLQRINCFTVLAMREAEHQKMQHLREQGWYPSNSEALKPVMAVNNGVLVELDATNPGLRSEMAYESWHMQHCVGDFDNKGALSGGYGDYYARQIEQQKLRLFSLRDGNNIPHVTISLVVGNNGLSIDQIKGKQNRHPIKKYANDVLSLLRHLQPLPERHADCEGMGIVYESTPEYSGWKFITHIHDLNFLLNVLHDNFHLMEHFPTPPVALQWLLLHSAPEALR
;
A
#
# COMPACT_ATOMS: atom_id res chain seq x y z
N MET A 1 21.70 -21.70 20.19
CA MET A 1 20.82 -21.09 21.21
C MET A 1 19.62 -20.39 20.57
N GLU A 2 19.80 -19.50 19.58
CA GLU A 2 18.67 -18.81 18.90
C GLU A 2 17.58 -19.72 18.32
N PHE A 3 17.92 -20.85 17.69
CA PHE A 3 16.91 -21.77 17.14
C PHE A 3 16.00 -22.35 18.24
N LEU A 4 16.58 -22.74 19.39
CA LEU A 4 15.82 -23.34 20.48
C LEU A 4 14.94 -22.32 21.19
N SER A 5 15.44 -21.09 21.40
CA SER A 5 14.64 -20.01 22.01
C SER A 5 13.48 -19.57 21.11
N ARG A 6 13.60 -19.67 19.78
CA ARG A 6 12.50 -19.39 18.84
C ARG A 6 11.41 -20.47 18.81
N GLN A 7 11.65 -21.63 19.42
CA GLN A 7 10.66 -22.69 19.53
C GLN A 7 9.84 -22.61 20.82
N GLU A 8 10.14 -21.66 21.72
CA GLU A 8 9.31 -21.36 22.88
C GLU A 8 7.94 -20.82 22.42
N GLY A 9 6.85 -21.38 22.95
CA GLY A 9 5.48 -21.06 22.54
C GLY A 9 4.99 -21.76 21.26
N THR A 10 5.83 -22.57 20.60
CA THR A 10 5.41 -23.35 19.42
C THR A 10 4.99 -24.77 19.80
N ARG A 11 4.29 -25.47 18.89
CA ARG A 11 3.95 -26.89 19.07
C ARG A 11 5.17 -27.80 19.29
N LEU A 12 6.38 -27.33 18.96
CA LEU A 12 7.61 -28.08 19.12
C LEU A 12 8.20 -27.96 20.53
N GLU A 13 7.84 -26.93 21.32
CA GLU A 13 8.35 -26.70 22.68
C GLU A 13 8.25 -27.96 23.56
N THR A 14 7.05 -28.55 23.62
CA THR A 14 6.77 -29.77 24.41
C THR A 14 7.53 -31.02 23.91
N LYS A 15 8.05 -30.97 22.68
CA LYS A 15 8.80 -32.07 22.06
C LYS A 15 10.32 -31.86 22.16
N LEU A 16 10.81 -30.65 22.39
CA LEU A 16 12.25 -30.33 22.45
C LEU A 16 13.00 -31.20 23.46
N GLN A 17 12.39 -31.50 24.61
CA GLN A 17 13.00 -32.37 25.65
C GLN A 17 13.23 -33.82 25.20
N ARG A 18 12.58 -34.27 24.11
CA ARG A 18 12.67 -35.62 23.57
C ARG A 18 13.46 -35.71 22.27
N ILE A 19 13.95 -34.58 21.76
CA ILE A 19 14.67 -34.49 20.48
C ILE A 19 16.17 -34.52 20.78
N ASN A 20 16.89 -35.44 20.14
CA ASN A 20 18.34 -35.53 20.30
C ASN A 20 19.07 -34.42 19.52
N CYS A 21 20.32 -34.15 19.88
CA CYS A 21 21.13 -33.08 19.28
C CYS A 21 21.22 -33.17 17.74
N PHE A 22 21.36 -34.39 17.19
CA PHE A 22 21.44 -34.60 15.74
C PHE A 22 20.14 -34.23 15.03
N THR A 23 18.99 -34.55 15.62
CA THR A 23 17.68 -34.16 15.10
C THR A 23 17.48 -32.65 15.18
N VAL A 24 17.93 -31.98 16.26
CA VAL A 24 17.90 -30.51 16.35
C VAL A 24 18.75 -29.87 15.26
N LEU A 25 19.96 -30.38 15.01
CA LEU A 25 20.83 -29.88 13.94
C LEU A 25 20.21 -30.08 12.55
N ALA A 26 19.62 -31.25 12.30
CA ALA A 26 18.92 -31.54 11.04
C ALA A 26 17.69 -30.64 10.84
N MET A 27 16.91 -30.38 11.90
CA MET A 27 15.77 -29.45 11.84
C MET A 27 16.22 -28.02 11.56
N ARG A 28 17.31 -27.57 12.19
CA ARG A 28 17.91 -26.26 11.95
C ARG A 28 18.40 -26.14 10.51
N GLU A 29 19.06 -27.17 9.99
CA GLU A 29 19.54 -27.21 8.60
C GLU A 29 18.37 -27.17 7.61
N ALA A 30 17.33 -27.97 7.84
CA ALA A 30 16.12 -27.97 7.02
C ALA A 30 15.39 -26.61 7.05
N GLU A 31 15.35 -25.95 8.22
CA GLU A 31 14.80 -24.60 8.32
C GLU A 31 15.68 -23.58 7.56
N HIS A 32 17.01 -23.65 7.69
CA HIS A 32 17.92 -22.79 6.92
C HIS A 32 17.74 -22.98 5.42
N GLN A 33 17.66 -24.22 4.94
CA GLN A 33 17.42 -24.54 3.53
C GLN A 33 16.06 -24.05 3.05
N LYS A 34 15.00 -24.23 3.85
CA LYS A 34 13.66 -23.70 3.54
C LYS A 34 13.67 -22.18 3.44
N MET A 35 14.33 -21.50 4.37
CA MET A 35 14.46 -20.05 4.38
C MET A 35 15.29 -19.54 3.21
N GLN A 36 16.34 -20.27 2.83
CA GLN A 36 17.14 -19.96 1.64
C GLN A 36 16.31 -20.11 0.36
N HIS A 37 15.52 -21.17 0.24
CA HIS A 37 14.62 -21.37 -0.90
C HIS A 37 13.54 -20.29 -0.98
N LEU A 38 12.97 -19.89 0.16
CA LEU A 38 12.02 -18.78 0.22
C LEU A 38 12.67 -17.45 -0.21
N ARG A 39 13.92 -17.20 0.19
CA ARG A 39 14.68 -16.02 -0.25
C ARG A 39 14.96 -16.04 -1.75
N GLU A 40 15.31 -17.19 -2.32
CA GLU A 40 15.45 -17.36 -3.78
C GLU A 40 14.14 -17.06 -4.51
N GLN A 41 13.00 -17.38 -3.88
CA GLN A 41 11.67 -17.02 -4.37
C GLN A 41 11.29 -15.55 -4.15
N GLY A 42 12.08 -14.79 -3.38
CA GLY A 42 11.88 -13.35 -3.12
C GLY A 42 11.12 -13.05 -1.83
N TRP A 43 10.94 -14.04 -0.97
CA TRP A 43 10.32 -13.84 0.33
C TRP A 43 11.37 -13.39 1.37
N TYR A 44 11.05 -12.28 2.04
CA TYR A 44 11.82 -11.71 3.15
C TYR A 44 10.89 -11.49 4.33
N PRO A 45 11.32 -11.75 5.59
CA PRO A 45 10.53 -11.37 6.74
C PRO A 45 10.49 -9.84 6.86
N SER A 46 9.36 -9.29 7.31
CA SER A 46 9.26 -7.86 7.62
C SER A 46 10.21 -7.49 8.77
N ASN A 47 10.84 -6.33 8.65
CA ASN A 47 11.69 -5.70 9.63
C ASN A 47 11.02 -4.42 10.14
N SER A 48 10.50 -4.46 11.36
CA SER A 48 9.85 -3.31 11.99
C SER A 48 10.77 -2.10 12.17
N GLU A 49 12.09 -2.30 12.24
CA GLU A 49 13.05 -1.18 12.36
C GLU A 49 13.14 -0.35 11.07
N ALA A 50 12.77 -0.94 9.92
CA ALA A 50 12.72 -0.26 8.64
C ALA A 50 11.38 0.47 8.41
N LEU A 51 10.50 0.50 9.42
CA LEU A 51 9.16 1.09 9.35
C LEU A 51 9.02 2.22 10.38
N LYS A 52 8.59 3.38 9.92
CA LYS A 52 8.26 4.55 10.75
C LYS A 52 6.74 4.66 10.86
N PRO A 53 6.14 4.42 12.04
CA PRO A 53 4.70 4.63 12.22
C PRO A 53 4.34 6.10 11.96
N VAL A 54 3.35 6.33 11.10
CA VAL A 54 2.84 7.67 10.75
C VAL A 54 1.58 7.95 11.54
N MET A 55 0.58 7.06 11.45
CA MET A 55 -0.68 7.20 12.19
C MET A 55 -1.42 5.86 12.31
N ALA A 56 -2.14 5.71 13.42
CA ALA A 56 -3.13 4.65 13.57
C ALA A 56 -4.43 5.03 12.86
N VAL A 57 -5.05 4.05 12.20
CA VAL A 57 -6.28 4.21 11.42
C VAL A 57 -7.21 3.04 11.66
N ASN A 58 -8.41 3.07 11.09
CA ASN A 58 -9.47 2.12 11.42
C ASN A 58 -9.07 0.67 11.08
N ASN A 59 -8.34 0.47 9.99
CA ASN A 59 -7.96 -0.86 9.52
C ASN A 59 -6.52 -1.25 9.83
N GLY A 60 -5.81 -0.49 10.68
CA GLY A 60 -4.44 -0.81 11.08
C GLY A 60 -3.57 0.41 11.32
N VAL A 61 -2.32 0.35 10.85
CA VAL A 61 -1.34 1.43 11.01
C VAL A 61 -0.77 1.80 9.65
N LEU A 62 -0.74 3.09 9.35
CA LEU A 62 0.02 3.64 8.25
C LEU A 62 1.47 3.81 8.68
N VAL A 63 2.37 3.19 7.94
CA VAL A 63 3.82 3.24 8.16
C VAL A 63 4.51 3.81 6.93
N GLU A 64 5.59 4.55 7.13
CA GLU A 64 6.52 4.97 6.09
C GLU A 64 7.74 4.05 6.10
N LEU A 65 8.20 3.62 4.93
CA LEU A 65 9.42 2.84 4.81
C LEU A 65 10.64 3.77 4.96
N ASP A 66 11.53 3.42 5.88
CA ASP A 66 12.68 4.27 6.22
C ASP A 66 13.78 4.19 5.16
N ALA A 67 13.93 5.30 4.41
CA ALA A 67 14.98 5.49 3.41
C ALA A 67 16.41 5.27 3.93
N THR A 68 16.65 5.47 5.23
CA THR A 68 17.98 5.38 5.84
C THR A 68 18.29 4.00 6.41
N ASN A 69 17.28 3.13 6.54
CA ASN A 69 17.46 1.83 7.15
C ASN A 69 17.98 0.81 6.12
N PRO A 70 19.06 0.05 6.42
CA PRO A 70 19.55 -1.01 5.53
C PRO A 70 18.51 -2.08 5.16
N GLY A 71 17.47 -2.25 5.99
CA GLY A 71 16.35 -3.15 5.78
C GLY A 71 15.26 -2.65 4.82
N LEU A 72 15.40 -1.44 4.25
CA LEU A 72 14.43 -0.86 3.31
C LEU A 72 14.07 -1.83 2.18
N ARG A 73 15.08 -2.34 1.48
CA ARG A 73 14.88 -3.18 0.29
C ARG A 73 14.19 -4.50 0.63
N SER A 74 14.53 -5.10 1.78
CA SER A 74 13.85 -6.32 2.26
C SER A 74 12.39 -6.04 2.62
N GLU A 75 12.11 -4.85 3.13
CA GLU A 75 10.75 -4.43 3.44
C GLU A 75 9.92 -4.18 2.19
N MET A 76 10.54 -3.61 1.15
CA MET A 76 9.92 -3.49 -0.17
C MET A 76 9.62 -4.87 -0.78
N ALA A 77 10.52 -5.84 -0.64
CA ALA A 77 10.28 -7.20 -1.10
C ALA A 77 9.12 -7.87 -0.32
N TYR A 78 9.05 -7.65 1.00
CA TYR A 78 7.92 -8.09 1.83
C TYR A 78 6.59 -7.47 1.34
N GLU A 79 6.59 -6.16 1.06
CA GLU A 79 5.43 -5.45 0.50
C GLU A 79 4.97 -6.10 -0.80
N SER A 80 5.88 -6.27 -1.77
CA SER A 80 5.59 -6.86 -3.07
C SER A 80 5.12 -8.31 -2.99
N TRP A 81 5.66 -9.11 -2.07
CA TRP A 81 5.23 -10.49 -1.86
C TRP A 81 3.74 -10.57 -1.50
N HIS A 82 3.28 -9.71 -0.60
CA HIS A 82 1.89 -9.70 -0.12
C HIS A 82 0.94 -8.98 -1.07
N MET A 83 1.40 -7.85 -1.63
CA MET A 83 0.58 -6.97 -2.47
C MET A 83 0.52 -7.39 -3.93
N GLN A 84 1.48 -8.20 -4.39
CA GLN A 84 1.56 -8.64 -5.79
C GLN A 84 1.66 -7.45 -6.77
N HIS A 85 2.51 -6.47 -6.45
CA HIS A 85 2.81 -5.31 -7.30
C HIS A 85 4.33 -5.11 -7.44
N CYS A 86 4.77 -4.23 -8.35
CA CYS A 86 6.17 -4.15 -8.79
C CYS A 86 7.13 -3.35 -7.89
N VAL A 87 6.66 -2.66 -6.83
CA VAL A 87 7.48 -1.72 -6.04
C VAL A 87 8.73 -2.36 -5.41
N GLY A 88 8.68 -3.62 -5.02
CA GLY A 88 9.79 -4.44 -4.54
C GLY A 88 10.02 -5.70 -5.39
N ASP A 89 9.73 -5.63 -6.69
CA ASP A 89 10.03 -6.71 -7.63
C ASP A 89 11.46 -6.58 -8.14
N PHE A 90 12.37 -7.29 -7.49
CA PHE A 90 13.80 -7.32 -7.80
C PHE A 90 14.14 -8.50 -8.72
N ASP A 91 14.92 -8.24 -9.78
CA ASP A 91 15.40 -9.31 -10.66
C ASP A 91 16.29 -10.30 -9.89
N ASN A 92 17.24 -9.77 -9.13
CA ASN A 92 18.04 -10.54 -8.18
C ASN A 92 17.41 -10.48 -6.81
N LYS A 93 16.51 -11.43 -6.56
CA LYS A 93 15.77 -11.56 -5.30
C LYS A 93 16.67 -11.75 -4.08
N GLY A 94 17.81 -12.44 -4.21
CA GLY A 94 18.74 -12.67 -3.11
C GLY A 94 19.56 -11.43 -2.71
N ALA A 95 19.97 -10.63 -3.70
CA ALA A 95 20.72 -9.40 -3.49
C ALA A 95 19.84 -8.14 -3.40
N LEU A 96 18.53 -8.27 -3.65
CA LEU A 96 17.56 -7.18 -3.71
C LEU A 96 18.01 -6.06 -4.65
N SER A 97 18.37 -6.44 -5.88
CA SER A 97 18.90 -5.56 -6.91
C SER A 97 18.36 -5.90 -8.30
N GLY A 98 18.45 -4.95 -9.24
CA GLY A 98 17.81 -5.05 -10.55
C GLY A 98 16.29 -4.92 -10.50
N GLY A 99 15.66 -4.93 -11.66
CA GLY A 99 14.21 -4.83 -11.82
C GLY A 99 13.61 -3.48 -11.42
N TYR A 100 12.28 -3.46 -11.32
CA TYR A 100 11.53 -2.30 -10.85
C TYR A 100 11.82 -1.97 -9.38
N GLY A 101 12.06 -3.00 -8.56
CA GLY A 101 12.40 -2.84 -7.15
C GLY A 101 13.63 -1.97 -6.91
N ASP A 102 14.70 -2.18 -7.69
CA ASP A 102 15.93 -1.36 -7.55
C ASP A 102 15.72 0.09 -8.00
N TYR A 103 14.85 0.33 -8.99
CA TYR A 103 14.47 1.69 -9.38
C TYR A 103 13.80 2.43 -8.21
N TYR A 104 12.75 1.85 -7.61
CA TYR A 104 12.05 2.47 -6.49
C TYR A 104 12.95 2.62 -5.26
N ALA A 105 13.72 1.58 -4.93
CA ALA A 105 14.65 1.61 -3.80
C ALA A 105 15.62 2.80 -3.92
N ARG A 106 16.22 3.01 -5.10
CA ARG A 106 17.13 4.14 -5.33
C ARG A 106 16.44 5.49 -5.20
N GLN A 107 15.20 5.65 -5.66
CA GLN A 107 14.48 6.92 -5.48
C GLN A 107 14.20 7.21 -4.01
N ILE A 108 13.88 6.19 -3.22
CA ILE A 108 13.65 6.31 -1.78
C ILE A 108 14.96 6.62 -1.06
N GLU A 109 16.03 5.87 -1.34
CA GLU A 109 17.38 6.09 -0.80
C GLU A 109 17.90 7.50 -1.10
N GLN A 110 17.56 8.05 -2.28
CA GLN A 110 17.90 9.42 -2.69
C GLN A 110 16.93 10.49 -2.16
N GLN A 111 15.96 10.13 -1.33
CA GLN A 111 14.91 11.02 -0.79
C GLN A 111 14.07 11.72 -1.88
N LYS A 112 13.99 11.15 -3.07
CA LYS A 112 13.15 11.63 -4.18
C LYS A 112 11.76 11.01 -4.17
N LEU A 113 11.58 9.91 -3.43
CA LEU A 113 10.33 9.22 -3.27
C LEU A 113 10.13 8.84 -1.81
N ARG A 114 8.90 8.96 -1.32
CA ARG A 114 8.46 8.43 -0.03
C ARG A 114 7.49 7.30 -0.28
N LEU A 115 7.62 6.22 0.48
CA LEU A 115 6.82 5.01 0.32
C LEU A 115 6.11 4.69 1.62
N PHE A 116 4.79 4.57 1.56
CA PHE A 116 3.94 4.27 2.70
C PHE A 116 3.20 2.96 2.47
N SER A 117 2.92 2.27 3.56
CA SER A 117 2.16 1.03 3.59
C SER A 117 1.07 1.10 4.68
N LEU A 118 -0.14 0.65 4.36
CA LEU A 118 -1.19 0.39 5.35
C LEU A 118 -1.11 -1.07 5.77
N ARG A 119 -0.85 -1.31 7.06
CA ARG A 119 -0.65 -2.65 7.61
C ARG A 119 -1.66 -2.99 8.68
N ASP A 120 -2.19 -4.21 8.62
CA ASP A 120 -3.11 -4.71 9.64
C ASP A 120 -2.39 -5.14 10.93
N GLY A 121 -3.15 -5.68 11.90
CA GLY A 121 -2.59 -6.15 13.18
C GLY A 121 -1.61 -7.33 13.07
N ASN A 122 -1.56 -8.01 11.93
CA ASN A 122 -0.58 -9.06 11.63
C ASN A 122 0.60 -8.53 10.80
N ASN A 123 0.73 -7.21 10.68
CA ASN A 123 1.72 -6.52 9.85
C ASN A 123 1.61 -6.85 8.35
N ILE A 124 0.44 -7.33 7.89
CA ILE A 124 0.21 -7.64 6.47
C ILE A 124 -0.18 -6.35 5.75
N PRO A 125 0.48 -6.00 4.63
CA PRO A 125 0.16 -4.81 3.86
C PRO A 125 -1.13 -4.98 3.06
N HIS A 126 -1.89 -3.90 2.95
CA HIS A 126 -3.15 -3.82 2.21
C HIS A 126 -3.22 -2.66 1.22
N VAL A 127 -2.41 -1.63 1.41
CA VAL A 127 -2.30 -0.45 0.54
C VAL A 127 -0.86 0.05 0.52
N THR A 128 -0.36 0.34 -0.67
CA THR A 128 0.96 0.92 -0.92
C THR A 128 0.79 2.27 -1.59
N ILE A 129 1.43 3.31 -1.04
CA ILE A 129 1.32 4.69 -1.53
C ILE A 129 2.73 5.20 -1.80
N SER A 130 3.04 5.56 -3.04
CA SER A 130 4.28 6.27 -3.37
C SER A 130 3.98 7.74 -3.64
N LEU A 131 4.79 8.60 -3.04
CA LEU A 131 4.76 10.04 -3.25
C LEU A 131 6.12 10.51 -3.74
N VAL A 132 6.15 11.25 -4.84
CA VAL A 132 7.38 11.88 -5.34
C VAL A 132 7.62 13.16 -4.54
N VAL A 133 8.87 13.37 -4.14
CA VAL A 133 9.32 14.57 -3.44
C VAL A 133 9.77 15.59 -4.48
N GLY A 134 8.95 16.61 -4.71
CA GLY A 134 9.26 17.73 -5.60
C GLY A 134 9.61 19.01 -4.84
N ASN A 135 10.03 20.04 -5.58
CA ASN A 135 10.37 21.35 -5.00
C ASN A 135 9.18 22.05 -4.33
N ASN A 136 7.97 21.79 -4.83
CA ASN A 136 6.74 22.47 -4.39
C ASN A 136 5.92 21.65 -3.38
N GLY A 137 6.36 20.45 -3.03
CA GLY A 137 5.64 19.53 -2.15
C GLY A 137 5.68 18.10 -2.65
N LEU A 138 4.82 17.26 -2.06
CA LEU A 138 4.68 15.86 -2.41
C LEU A 138 3.66 15.73 -3.55
N SER A 139 3.98 15.02 -4.62
CA SER A 139 3.00 14.61 -5.64
C SER A 139 2.71 13.13 -5.53
N ILE A 140 1.49 12.72 -5.89
CA ILE A 140 1.08 11.32 -5.86
C ILE A 140 1.63 10.63 -7.10
N ASP A 141 2.43 9.58 -6.90
CA ASP A 141 2.95 8.74 -7.98
C ASP A 141 2.09 7.48 -8.16
N GLN A 142 1.74 6.79 -7.07
CA GLN A 142 0.74 5.73 -7.14
C GLN A 142 0.07 5.44 -5.79
N ILE A 143 -1.15 4.91 -5.84
CA ILE A 143 -1.85 4.36 -4.67
C ILE A 143 -2.45 3.01 -5.05
N LYS A 144 -1.82 1.93 -4.61
CA LYS A 144 -2.16 0.57 -5.05
C LYS A 144 -2.56 -0.32 -3.89
N GLY A 145 -3.65 -1.05 -4.09
CA GLY A 145 -4.01 -2.24 -3.36
C GLY A 145 -3.38 -3.49 -3.98
N LYS A 146 -3.96 -4.65 -3.67
CA LYS A 146 -3.51 -5.94 -4.19
C LYS A 146 -3.61 -6.01 -5.73
N GLN A 147 -2.65 -6.67 -6.38
CA GLN A 147 -2.60 -6.88 -7.85
C GLN A 147 -2.54 -5.58 -8.67
N ASN A 148 -1.86 -4.55 -8.14
CA ASN A 148 -1.65 -3.27 -8.82
C ASN A 148 -2.95 -2.53 -9.23
N ARG A 149 -4.05 -2.79 -8.53
CA ARG A 149 -5.32 -2.04 -8.65
C ARG A 149 -5.37 -0.97 -7.58
N HIS A 150 -6.23 0.04 -7.71
CA HIS A 150 -6.48 0.94 -6.59
C HIS A 150 -7.04 0.17 -5.38
N PRO A 151 -6.84 0.65 -4.14
CA PRO A 151 -7.39 0.03 -2.95
C PRO A 151 -8.91 -0.16 -3.02
N ILE A 152 -9.38 -1.21 -2.34
CA ILE A 152 -10.81 -1.44 -2.17
C ILE A 152 -11.43 -0.40 -1.23
N LYS A 153 -12.74 -0.18 -1.37
CA LYS A 153 -13.53 0.81 -0.60
C LYS A 153 -13.28 0.78 0.91
N LYS A 154 -13.03 -0.40 1.48
CA LYS A 154 -12.70 -0.58 2.90
C LYS A 154 -11.57 0.34 3.39
N TYR A 155 -10.55 0.55 2.56
CA TYR A 155 -9.34 1.30 2.92
C TYR A 155 -9.36 2.77 2.49
N ALA A 156 -10.39 3.21 1.76
CA ALA A 156 -10.44 4.56 1.21
C ALA A 156 -10.41 5.66 2.30
N ASN A 157 -11.06 5.42 3.44
CA ASN A 157 -11.00 6.35 4.59
C ASN A 157 -9.59 6.47 5.18
N ASP A 158 -8.85 5.37 5.24
CA ASP A 158 -7.49 5.35 5.79
C ASP A 158 -6.55 6.11 4.84
N VAL A 159 -6.68 5.89 3.53
CA VAL A 159 -5.94 6.65 2.51
C VAL A 159 -6.27 8.13 2.57
N LEU A 160 -7.55 8.50 2.66
CA LEU A 160 -7.97 9.89 2.79
C LEU A 160 -7.37 10.54 4.05
N SER A 161 -7.29 9.80 5.15
CA SER A 161 -6.67 10.28 6.39
C SER A 161 -5.19 10.59 6.20
N LEU A 162 -4.46 9.73 5.47
CA LEU A 162 -3.06 10.01 5.11
C LEU A 162 -2.93 11.23 4.20
N LEU A 163 -3.74 11.34 3.15
CA LEU A 163 -3.68 12.47 2.22
C LEU A 163 -3.97 13.80 2.92
N ARG A 164 -4.91 13.82 3.87
CA ARG A 164 -5.18 14.99 4.73
C ARG A 164 -4.05 15.29 5.70
N HIS A 165 -3.32 14.28 6.14
CA HIS A 165 -2.17 14.48 7.03
C HIS A 165 -0.96 15.03 6.26
N LEU A 166 -0.64 14.44 5.10
CA LEU A 166 0.53 14.78 4.31
C LEU A 166 0.34 16.01 3.42
N GLN A 167 -0.90 16.34 3.06
CA GLN A 167 -1.27 17.44 2.16
C GLN A 167 -0.41 17.45 0.86
N PRO A 168 -0.41 16.36 0.07
CA PRO A 168 0.24 16.39 -1.23
C PRO A 168 -0.44 17.41 -2.15
N LEU A 169 0.27 17.80 -3.20
CA LEU A 169 -0.16 18.75 -4.22
C LEU A 169 -1.56 18.37 -4.75
N PRO A 170 -2.41 19.36 -5.07
CA PRO A 170 -3.79 19.17 -5.47
C PRO A 170 -3.92 18.67 -6.91
N GLU A 171 -3.26 17.57 -7.22
CA GLU A 171 -3.21 16.94 -8.54
C GLU A 171 -4.25 15.82 -8.64
N ARG A 172 -4.87 15.71 -9.80
CA ARG A 172 -5.77 14.59 -10.10
C ARG A 172 -4.95 13.32 -10.27
N HIS A 173 -5.41 12.22 -9.69
CA HIS A 173 -4.74 10.93 -9.78
C HIS A 173 -5.75 9.80 -9.93
N ALA A 174 -5.57 8.95 -10.95
CA ALA A 174 -6.52 7.88 -11.29
C ALA A 174 -6.80 6.92 -10.14
N ASP A 175 -5.77 6.55 -9.35
CA ASP A 175 -5.99 5.69 -8.18
C ASP A 175 -6.83 6.36 -7.08
N CYS A 176 -6.70 7.69 -6.90
CA CYS A 176 -7.52 8.44 -5.95
C CYS A 176 -8.97 8.46 -6.42
N GLU A 177 -9.18 8.82 -7.69
CA GLU A 177 -10.50 8.88 -8.30
C GLU A 177 -11.17 7.52 -8.32
N GLY A 178 -10.44 6.43 -8.59
CA GLY A 178 -10.96 5.07 -8.52
C GLY A 178 -11.54 4.70 -7.16
N MET A 179 -11.05 5.29 -6.07
CA MET A 179 -11.60 5.16 -4.70
C MET A 179 -12.66 6.23 -4.35
N GLY A 180 -12.93 7.17 -5.25
CA GLY A 180 -13.80 8.32 -5.03
C GLY A 180 -13.17 9.41 -4.17
N ILE A 181 -11.83 9.48 -4.09
CA ILE A 181 -11.09 10.52 -3.37
C ILE A 181 -10.59 11.56 -4.38
N VAL A 182 -10.81 12.83 -4.08
CA VAL A 182 -10.46 13.95 -4.94
C VAL A 182 -9.99 15.15 -4.12
N TYR A 183 -9.31 16.09 -4.77
CA TYR A 183 -8.99 17.39 -4.20
C TYR A 183 -9.93 18.45 -4.78
N GLU A 184 -10.65 19.17 -3.93
CA GLU A 184 -11.41 20.35 -4.35
C GLU A 184 -10.55 21.60 -4.17
N SER A 185 -10.43 22.44 -5.19
CA SER A 185 -9.61 23.67 -5.17
C SER A 185 -10.46 24.90 -5.47
N THR A 186 -11.56 25.08 -4.74
CA THR A 186 -12.39 26.29 -4.82
C THR A 186 -11.99 27.27 -3.70
N PRO A 187 -12.26 28.59 -3.85
CA PRO A 187 -11.97 29.56 -2.79
C PRO A 187 -12.63 29.24 -1.44
N GLU A 188 -13.82 28.65 -1.47
CA GLU A 188 -14.62 28.34 -0.28
C GLU A 188 -14.37 26.92 0.26
N TYR A 189 -14.05 25.98 -0.64
CA TYR A 189 -13.85 24.58 -0.32
C TYR A 189 -12.52 24.11 -0.91
N SER A 190 -11.51 24.00 -0.04
CA SER A 190 -10.17 23.51 -0.39
C SER A 190 -9.83 22.25 0.41
N GLY A 191 -9.33 21.21 -0.27
CA GLY A 191 -8.74 20.04 0.37
C GLY A 191 -9.22 18.67 -0.12
N TRP A 192 -8.49 17.63 0.31
CA TRP A 192 -8.78 16.23 0.05
C TRP A 192 -10.09 15.77 0.71
N LYS A 193 -11.00 15.21 -0.09
CA LYS A 193 -12.30 14.70 0.36
C LYS A 193 -12.84 13.63 -0.57
N PHE A 194 -13.93 12.99 -0.15
CA PHE A 194 -14.68 12.12 -1.04
C PHE A 194 -15.46 12.94 -2.06
N ILE A 195 -15.61 12.38 -3.26
CA ILE A 195 -16.36 12.93 -4.38
C ILE A 195 -17.81 13.27 -4.03
N THR A 196 -18.39 12.57 -3.05
CA THR A 196 -19.74 12.82 -2.52
C THR A 196 -19.88 14.12 -1.73
N HIS A 197 -18.77 14.77 -1.38
CA HIS A 197 -18.72 16.03 -0.63
C HIS A 197 -18.21 17.21 -1.48
N ILE A 198 -18.17 17.03 -2.81
CA ILE A 198 -17.75 18.07 -3.76
C ILE A 198 -18.92 19.03 -4.02
N HIS A 199 -18.61 20.32 -4.04
CA HIS A 199 -19.56 21.40 -4.27
C HIS A 199 -19.48 21.90 -5.72
N ASP A 200 -18.29 21.88 -6.33
CA ASP A 200 -18.14 22.21 -7.74
C ASP A 200 -18.73 21.11 -8.65
N LEU A 201 -19.93 21.38 -9.18
CA LEU A 201 -20.65 20.47 -10.06
C LEU A 201 -19.89 20.19 -11.37
N ASN A 202 -19.16 21.16 -11.92
CA ASN A 202 -18.41 20.95 -13.17
C ASN A 202 -17.26 19.98 -12.94
N PHE A 203 -16.53 20.16 -11.84
CA PHE A 203 -15.48 19.23 -11.42
C PHE A 203 -16.05 17.84 -11.14
N LEU A 204 -17.16 17.76 -10.41
CA LEU A 204 -17.85 16.50 -10.11
C LEU A 204 -18.24 15.73 -11.38
N LEU A 205 -18.85 16.40 -12.36
CA LEU A 205 -19.24 15.80 -13.64
C LEU A 205 -18.03 15.31 -14.44
N ASN A 206 -16.93 16.07 -14.42
CA ASN A 206 -15.72 15.69 -15.10
C ASN A 206 -15.09 14.41 -14.52
N VAL A 207 -15.02 14.29 -13.19
CA VAL A 207 -14.47 13.08 -12.55
C VAL A 207 -15.38 11.86 -12.78
N LEU A 208 -16.70 12.05 -12.75
CA LEU A 208 -17.66 10.95 -12.93
C LEU A 208 -17.78 10.47 -14.37
N HIS A 209 -17.48 11.31 -15.35
CA HIS A 209 -17.38 10.90 -16.75
C HIS A 209 -16.32 9.81 -16.96
N ASP A 210 -15.20 9.90 -16.24
CA ASP A 210 -14.10 8.92 -16.35
C ASP A 210 -14.26 7.73 -15.38
N ASN A 211 -15.14 7.85 -14.37
CA ASN A 211 -15.26 6.90 -13.26
C ASN A 211 -16.74 6.56 -12.93
N PHE A 212 -17.47 6.03 -13.90
CA PHE A 212 -18.90 5.71 -13.77
C PHE A 212 -19.25 4.76 -12.61
N HIS A 213 -18.32 3.91 -12.17
CA HIS A 213 -18.57 3.00 -11.04
C HIS A 213 -18.81 3.75 -9.72
N LEU A 214 -18.29 4.97 -9.57
CA LEU A 214 -18.47 5.79 -8.36
C LEU A 214 -19.91 6.25 -8.14
N MET A 215 -20.77 6.08 -9.14
CA MET A 215 -22.17 6.46 -9.07
C MET A 215 -22.94 5.72 -7.99
N GLU A 216 -22.52 4.49 -7.65
CA GLU A 216 -23.10 3.72 -6.55
C GLU A 216 -22.98 4.43 -5.18
N HIS A 217 -22.13 5.46 -5.07
CA HIS A 217 -21.93 6.24 -3.86
C HIS A 217 -22.89 7.42 -3.72
N PHE A 218 -23.74 7.69 -4.72
CA PHE A 218 -24.73 8.77 -4.71
C PHE A 218 -26.14 8.18 -4.56
N PRO A 219 -26.76 8.21 -3.35
CA PRO A 219 -28.12 7.72 -3.15
C PRO A 219 -29.16 8.49 -3.98
N THR A 220 -28.90 9.77 -4.21
CA THR A 220 -29.70 10.66 -5.06
C THR A 220 -28.73 11.41 -5.99
N PRO A 221 -28.47 10.91 -7.21
CA PRO A 221 -27.55 11.58 -8.12
C PRO A 221 -28.11 12.94 -8.52
N PRO A 222 -27.28 14.01 -8.58
CA PRO A 222 -27.69 15.32 -9.07
C PRO A 222 -28.36 15.24 -10.45
N VAL A 223 -29.32 16.11 -10.75
CA VAL A 223 -30.08 16.08 -12.02
C VAL A 223 -29.15 16.16 -13.24
N ALA A 224 -28.10 17.00 -13.19
CA ALA A 224 -27.09 17.08 -14.25
C ALA A 224 -26.36 15.74 -14.48
N LEU A 225 -26.19 14.95 -13.43
CA LEU A 225 -25.59 13.62 -13.46
C LEU A 225 -26.53 12.56 -14.05
N GLN A 226 -27.84 12.70 -13.81
CA GLN A 226 -28.86 11.86 -14.43
C GLN A 226 -28.92 12.06 -15.95
N TRP A 227 -28.68 13.28 -16.44
CA TRP A 227 -28.54 13.54 -17.88
C TRP A 227 -27.28 12.94 -18.47
N LEU A 228 -26.16 12.97 -17.73
CA LEU A 228 -24.92 12.36 -18.17
C LEU A 228 -25.07 10.82 -18.29
N LEU A 229 -25.77 10.20 -17.34
CA LEU A 229 -26.18 8.79 -17.37
C LEU A 229 -27.00 8.42 -18.62
N LEU A 230 -28.01 9.24 -18.95
CA LEU A 230 -28.85 9.04 -20.13
C LEU A 230 -28.02 8.98 -21.43
N HIS A 231 -26.90 9.70 -21.47
CA HIS A 231 -26.02 9.75 -22.63
C HIS A 231 -24.98 8.63 -22.64
N SER A 232 -24.35 8.32 -21.50
CA SER A 232 -23.18 7.42 -21.44
C SER A 232 -23.51 5.98 -21.06
N ALA A 233 -24.55 5.75 -20.25
CA ALA A 233 -24.93 4.43 -19.75
C ALA A 233 -26.44 4.36 -19.46
N PRO A 234 -27.31 4.42 -20.49
CA PRO A 234 -28.76 4.52 -20.32
C PRO A 234 -29.39 3.33 -19.58
N GLU A 235 -28.70 2.19 -19.52
CA GLU A 235 -29.15 1.00 -18.79
C GLU A 235 -29.01 1.11 -17.27
N ALA A 236 -28.14 1.99 -16.76
CA ALA A 236 -27.91 2.18 -15.31
C ALA A 236 -29.01 3.00 -14.60
N LEU A 237 -30.00 3.47 -15.36
CA LEU A 237 -31.15 4.25 -14.88
C LEU A 237 -32.44 3.42 -14.67
N ARG A 238 -32.39 2.10 -14.91
CA ARG A 238 -33.50 1.17 -14.63
C ARG A 238 -33.37 0.54 -13.26
#